data_AF-A0A952YYJ5-F1
#
_entry.id   AF-A0A952YYJ5-F1
#
_cell.length_a   1.000
_cell.length_b   1.000
_cell.length_c   1.000
_cell.angle_alpha   90.00
_cell.angle_beta   90.00
_cell.angle_gamma   90.00
#
_symmetry.space_group_name_H-M   'P 1'
#
loop_
_entity.id
_entity.type
_entity.pdbx_description
1 polymer ?
#
loop_
_entity_poly.entity_id
_entity_poly.type
_entity_poly.pdbx_seq_one_letter_code
_entity_poly.pdbx_strand_id
1 'polypeptide(L)'
;MKTIFAAIAGLLCVLTAFAMEKNVTPINQTNTIKTDYIVLGMGCFWGAEKRMSEIPGVIDVESGYAGGDLPGVGYQQILNHERLLLAGRTTARNHAEVIKVTFDPAQVPLETVLAKFWENHNPTQGDRQGNDIGSNYRSAIYYHGEAQKELALSTQQTYQQALSTAEYGAITTEILPLKNYITAEEYHQDYLQKNPNGYCGLGGTGVKYPVPSGQTATQTASGSELTEPLNGKDLNFAQQLVIFEAEHCEYCKLFDKEVLSQWQAAVPVATTMNTNPPTGWSLEKPLFATPTIVLFRNGKEAARYTGYNGEKTNFWKWLGFQLLTPEQQKIAFEQGTEPPFTASNLDEKRPGTFIDPITGAPLFLSQAKFNSGTGWPSFFDPIKGSVTYHDDDSHGMQRIEVRSASSGIHLGHVFDDGPPPSHKRYCINGNVLKFVPD
;
A
#
# COMPACT_ATOMS: atom_id res chain seq x y z
N MET A 1 13.05 -63.67 65.43
CA MET A 1 11.61 -63.55 65.70
C MET A 1 11.27 -62.06 65.70
N LYS A 2 10.40 -61.63 64.76
CA LYS A 2 9.56 -60.41 64.77
C LYS A 2 10.14 -59.01 65.11
N THR A 3 10.15 -58.14 64.08
CA THR A 3 9.63 -56.75 64.01
C THR A 3 9.96 -55.71 65.09
N ILE A 4 10.35 -54.48 64.70
CA ILE A 4 9.53 -53.24 64.77
C ILE A 4 10.35 -52.00 64.30
N PHE A 5 9.68 -51.12 63.54
CA PHE A 5 10.07 -49.78 63.06
C PHE A 5 10.22 -48.74 64.20
N ALA A 6 11.06 -47.73 64.01
CA ALA A 6 10.75 -46.33 64.34
C ALA A 6 11.76 -45.36 63.68
N ALA A 7 11.22 -44.32 63.05
CA ALA A 7 11.95 -43.18 62.47
C ALA A 7 11.87 -41.96 63.40
N ILE A 8 12.78 -41.00 63.22
CA ILE A 8 12.56 -39.53 63.08
C ILE A 8 13.75 -38.69 63.63
N ALA A 9 14.34 -37.95 62.69
CA ALA A 9 14.88 -36.57 62.67
C ALA A 9 15.59 -35.87 63.86
N GLY A 10 16.63 -35.12 63.49
CA GLY A 10 17.15 -33.93 64.22
C GLY A 10 18.66 -33.77 64.03
N LEU A 11 19.18 -32.97 63.09
CA LEU A 11 19.33 -31.50 63.02
C LEU A 11 20.78 -31.03 63.35
N LEU A 12 21.31 -30.24 62.41
CA LEU A 12 22.34 -29.20 62.49
C LEU A 12 23.81 -29.59 62.76
N CYS A 13 24.64 -29.38 61.73
CA CYS A 13 26.07 -29.18 61.85
C CYS A 13 26.40 -27.77 61.31
N VAL A 14 26.95 -26.91 62.16
CA VAL A 14 27.49 -25.59 61.82
C VAL A 14 29.00 -25.75 61.68
N LEU A 15 29.55 -25.40 60.52
CA LEU A 15 30.97 -25.10 60.36
C LEU A 15 31.11 -23.92 59.40
N THR A 16 31.61 -22.82 59.95
CA THR A 16 31.99 -21.59 59.27
C THR A 16 33.37 -21.75 58.64
N ALA A 17 33.52 -21.28 57.40
CA ALA A 17 34.82 -21.00 56.80
C ALA A 17 34.75 -19.65 56.08
N PHE A 18 35.62 -18.74 56.51
CA PHE A 18 35.83 -17.41 55.96
C PHE A 18 36.37 -17.46 54.52
N ALA A 19 35.78 -16.68 53.62
CA ALA A 19 36.41 -16.25 52.38
C ALA A 19 36.27 -14.72 52.26
N MET A 20 37.38 -14.09 51.88
CA MET A 20 37.59 -12.64 51.88
C MET A 20 36.61 -11.91 50.96
N GLU A 21 35.89 -10.92 51.50
CA GLU A 21 35.09 -9.97 50.74
C GLU A 21 36.00 -9.09 49.88
N LYS A 22 35.96 -9.31 48.56
CA LYS A 22 36.18 -8.22 47.62
C LYS A 22 34.94 -7.33 47.73
N ASN A 23 35.12 -6.11 48.21
CA ASN A 23 34.15 -5.03 48.08
C ASN A 23 33.86 -4.79 46.59
N VAL A 24 32.86 -5.49 46.06
CA VAL A 24 32.19 -5.14 44.82
C VAL A 24 31.01 -4.29 45.23
N THR A 25 31.13 -2.99 44.97
CA THR A 25 30.03 -2.03 45.03
C THR A 25 28.83 -2.62 44.27
N PRO A 26 27.63 -2.71 44.86
CA PRO A 26 26.46 -3.17 44.12
C PRO A 26 26.09 -2.07 43.12
N ILE A 27 26.46 -2.28 41.84
CA ILE A 27 25.84 -1.55 40.74
C ILE A 27 24.47 -2.21 40.56
N ASN A 28 23.46 -1.70 41.26
CA ASN A 28 22.08 -2.15 41.07
C ASN A 28 21.17 -0.94 40.93
N GLN A 29 20.87 -0.61 39.67
CA GLN A 29 19.51 -0.39 39.18
C GLN A 29 19.60 -0.37 37.65
N THR A 30 19.64 -1.56 37.03
CA THR A 30 19.08 -1.67 35.69
C THR A 30 17.58 -1.42 35.86
N ASN A 31 17.11 -0.23 35.47
CA ASN A 31 15.69 0.03 35.29
C ASN A 31 15.16 -1.01 34.29
N THR A 32 14.61 -2.13 34.78
CA THR A 32 13.86 -3.07 33.95
C THR A 32 12.60 -2.34 33.50
N ILE A 33 12.56 -1.94 32.23
CA ILE A 33 11.38 -1.34 31.61
C ILE A 33 10.22 -2.32 31.81
N LYS A 34 9.15 -1.88 32.46
CA LYS A 34 7.95 -2.70 32.65
C LYS A 34 7.15 -2.65 31.36
N THR A 35 7.06 -3.76 30.65
CA THR A 35 6.34 -3.85 29.39
C THR A 35 4.96 -4.50 29.57
N ASP A 36 4.02 -4.17 28.70
CA ASP A 36 2.74 -4.87 28.53
C ASP A 36 2.52 -5.18 27.04
N TYR A 37 1.56 -6.05 26.68
CA TYR A 37 1.28 -6.36 25.28
C TYR A 37 -0.21 -6.54 24.97
N ILE A 38 -0.58 -6.36 23.71
CA ILE A 38 -1.93 -6.66 23.21
C ILE A 38 -1.83 -7.31 21.83
N VAL A 39 -2.74 -8.25 21.52
CA VAL A 39 -2.78 -8.91 20.21
C VAL A 39 -3.93 -8.35 19.38
N LEU A 40 -3.64 -7.89 18.18
CA LEU A 40 -4.57 -7.12 17.34
C LEU A 40 -4.65 -7.72 15.93
N GLY A 41 -5.86 -7.99 15.44
CA GLY A 41 -6.15 -8.36 14.06
C GLY A 41 -6.66 -7.16 13.29
N MET A 42 -5.95 -6.78 12.23
CA MET A 42 -6.23 -5.56 11.46
C MET A 42 -6.37 -5.83 9.96
N GLY A 43 -6.48 -7.10 9.54
CA GLY A 43 -6.31 -7.51 8.14
C GLY A 43 -4.93 -8.10 7.92
N CYS A 44 -4.34 -7.88 6.74
CA CYS A 44 -2.97 -8.31 6.44
C CYS A 44 -1.99 -7.77 7.49
N PHE A 45 -1.29 -8.67 8.21
CA PHE A 45 -0.43 -8.26 9.33
C PHE A 45 0.80 -7.45 8.89
N TRP A 46 1.20 -7.49 7.60
CA TRP A 46 2.35 -6.73 7.10
C TRP A 46 2.14 -5.23 7.24
N GLY A 47 0.96 -4.75 6.86
CA GLY A 47 0.58 -3.35 7.04
C GLY A 47 0.33 -3.01 8.50
N ALA A 48 -0.22 -3.96 9.26
CA ALA A 48 -0.53 -3.76 10.68
C ALA A 48 0.76 -3.56 11.49
N GLU A 49 1.75 -4.42 11.28
CA GLU A 49 3.05 -4.41 11.95
C GLU A 49 3.77 -3.08 11.73
N LYS A 50 3.83 -2.62 10.47
CA LYS A 50 4.39 -1.31 10.13
C LYS A 50 3.66 -0.16 10.84
N ARG A 51 2.34 -0.12 10.80
CA ARG A 51 1.56 0.99 11.38
C ARG A 51 1.66 1.07 12.89
N MET A 52 1.66 -0.08 13.56
CA MET A 52 1.70 -0.11 15.01
C MET A 52 3.12 0.08 15.56
N SER A 53 4.16 -0.30 14.81
CA SER A 53 5.56 -0.05 15.21
C SER A 53 5.97 1.42 15.13
N GLU A 54 5.28 2.23 14.31
CA GLU A 54 5.51 3.68 14.22
C GLU A 54 4.96 4.48 15.43
N ILE A 55 4.26 3.83 16.36
CA ILE A 55 3.69 4.50 17.54
C ILE A 55 4.79 4.73 18.59
N PRO A 56 5.08 5.99 18.99
CA PRO A 56 6.04 6.26 20.06
C PRO A 56 5.64 5.55 21.35
N GLY A 57 6.60 4.83 21.96
CA GLY A 57 6.38 4.03 23.17
C GLY A 57 6.04 2.55 22.91
N VAL A 58 5.74 2.18 21.66
CA VAL A 58 5.76 0.77 21.23
C VAL A 58 7.21 0.32 21.12
N ILE A 59 7.48 -0.87 21.67
CA ILE A 59 8.83 -1.46 21.77
C ILE A 59 9.05 -2.48 20.65
N ASP A 60 8.05 -3.32 20.39
CA ASP A 60 8.14 -4.44 19.46
C ASP A 60 6.75 -4.77 18.89
N VAL A 61 6.72 -5.23 17.64
CA VAL A 61 5.50 -5.70 16.98
C VAL A 61 5.82 -6.98 16.21
N GLU A 62 5.21 -8.09 16.63
CA GLU A 62 5.46 -9.42 16.04
C GLU A 62 4.22 -9.91 15.27
N SER A 63 4.41 -10.32 14.02
CA SER A 63 3.36 -10.90 13.17
C SER A 63 3.05 -12.36 13.55
N GLY A 64 1.78 -12.75 13.55
CA GLY A 64 1.36 -14.10 13.95
C GLY A 64 -0.09 -14.47 13.62
N TYR A 65 -0.52 -15.61 14.13
CA TYR A 65 -1.84 -16.18 13.96
C TYR A 65 -2.49 -16.46 15.32
N ALA A 66 -3.74 -16.04 15.51
CA ALA A 66 -4.45 -16.25 16.76
C ALA A 66 -5.97 -16.39 16.60
N GLY A 67 -6.63 -16.88 17.66
CA GLY A 67 -8.09 -16.91 17.78
C GLY A 67 -8.81 -18.02 17.01
N GLY A 68 -8.07 -18.89 16.32
CA GLY A 68 -8.58 -20.10 15.67
C GLY A 68 -8.36 -21.37 16.51
N ASP A 69 -8.93 -22.47 16.03
CA ASP A 69 -8.92 -23.76 16.76
C ASP A 69 -7.74 -24.67 16.37
N LEU A 70 -6.98 -24.33 15.34
CA LEU A 70 -5.95 -25.18 14.76
C LEU A 70 -4.60 -25.06 15.50
N PRO A 71 -4.00 -26.16 16.01
CA PRO A 71 -2.66 -26.09 16.61
C PRO A 71 -1.55 -26.12 15.55
N GLY A 72 -0.48 -25.34 15.77
CA GLY A 72 0.80 -25.49 15.04
C GLY A 72 0.74 -25.25 13.53
N VAL A 73 -0.04 -24.26 13.09
CA VAL A 73 -0.26 -23.93 11.68
C VAL A 73 0.63 -22.79 11.19
N GLY A 74 1.15 -22.92 9.97
CA GLY A 74 1.81 -21.84 9.24
C GLY A 74 0.88 -21.19 8.21
N TYR A 75 1.42 -20.24 7.45
CA TYR A 75 0.64 -19.40 6.54
C TYR A 75 -0.22 -20.19 5.54
N GLN A 76 0.38 -21.20 4.90
CA GLN A 76 -0.30 -21.98 3.88
C GLN A 76 -1.47 -22.79 4.44
N GLN A 77 -1.37 -23.25 5.71
CA GLN A 77 -2.44 -23.95 6.39
C GLN A 77 -3.61 -23.00 6.70
N ILE A 78 -3.35 -21.75 7.07
CA ILE A 78 -4.41 -20.74 7.28
C ILE A 78 -5.20 -20.50 5.99
N LEU A 79 -4.52 -20.29 4.87
CA LEU A 79 -5.17 -20.06 3.57
C LEU A 79 -5.95 -21.28 3.09
N ASN A 80 -5.39 -22.48 3.26
CA ASN A 80 -6.06 -23.72 2.88
C ASN A 80 -7.29 -23.97 3.76
N HIS A 81 -7.21 -23.66 5.05
CA HIS A 81 -8.33 -23.81 5.98
C HIS A 81 -9.47 -22.85 5.64
N GLU A 82 -9.16 -21.61 5.24
CA GLU A 82 -10.18 -20.66 4.76
C GLU A 82 -10.96 -21.22 3.57
N ARG A 83 -10.26 -21.81 2.59
CA ARG A 83 -10.90 -22.46 1.43
C ARG A 83 -11.78 -23.63 1.84
N LEU A 84 -11.38 -24.41 2.84
CA LEU A 84 -12.19 -25.52 3.36
C LEU A 84 -13.44 -25.01 4.09
N LEU A 85 -13.32 -23.91 4.83
CA LEU A 85 -14.43 -23.27 5.54
C LEU A 85 -15.47 -22.75 4.53
N LEU A 86 -15.04 -22.01 3.50
CA LEU A 86 -15.91 -21.51 2.43
C LEU A 86 -16.58 -22.64 1.63
N ALA A 87 -15.92 -23.78 1.48
CA ALA A 87 -16.49 -24.97 0.83
C ALA A 87 -17.43 -25.77 1.74
N GLY A 88 -17.67 -25.35 3.00
CA GLY A 88 -18.49 -26.08 3.96
C GLY A 88 -17.90 -27.43 4.39
N ARG A 89 -16.60 -27.65 4.17
CA ARG A 89 -15.90 -28.93 4.44
C ARG A 89 -15.34 -29.02 5.85
N THR A 90 -15.37 -27.92 6.59
CA THR A 90 -14.98 -27.84 8.00
C THR A 90 -15.83 -26.78 8.69
N THR A 91 -16.01 -26.94 10.00
CA THR A 91 -16.65 -25.96 10.88
C THR A 91 -15.68 -25.38 11.92
N ALA A 92 -14.44 -25.89 11.96
CA ALA A 92 -13.42 -25.39 12.89
C ALA A 92 -13.01 -23.96 12.52
N ARG A 93 -12.80 -23.12 13.53
CA ARG A 93 -12.52 -21.70 13.33
C ARG A 93 -11.11 -21.48 12.80
N ASN A 94 -10.98 -20.66 11.76
CA ASN A 94 -9.69 -20.25 11.23
C ASN A 94 -8.99 -19.23 12.16
N HIS A 95 -7.67 -19.20 12.16
CA HIS A 95 -6.95 -18.12 12.84
C HIS A 95 -7.06 -16.82 12.06
N ALA A 96 -7.03 -15.70 12.78
CA ALA A 96 -6.81 -14.39 12.21
C ALA A 96 -5.31 -14.16 12.05
N GLU A 97 -4.92 -13.45 10.99
CA GLU A 97 -3.67 -12.71 10.94
C GLU A 97 -3.71 -11.60 11.98
N VAL A 98 -2.73 -11.60 12.88
CA VAL A 98 -2.64 -10.68 14.00
C VAL A 98 -1.21 -10.19 14.18
N ILE A 99 -1.08 -9.12 14.95
CA ILE A 99 0.18 -8.62 15.47
C ILE A 99 0.15 -8.61 16.99
N LYS A 100 1.27 -8.96 17.64
CA LYS A 100 1.48 -8.79 19.08
C LYS A 100 2.25 -7.50 19.30
N VAL A 101 1.56 -6.48 19.79
CA VAL A 101 2.14 -5.16 20.05
C VAL A 101 2.63 -5.11 21.50
N THR A 102 3.94 -5.04 21.69
CA THR A 102 4.59 -4.87 23.00
C THR A 102 4.95 -3.41 23.21
N PHE A 103 4.57 -2.83 24.34
CA PHE A 103 4.75 -1.40 24.61
C PHE A 103 5.14 -1.12 26.07
N ASP A 104 5.68 0.07 26.31
CA ASP A 104 5.93 0.60 27.66
C ASP A 104 4.71 1.40 28.13
N PRO A 105 3.90 0.90 29.10
CA PRO A 105 2.73 1.61 29.59
C PRO A 105 3.04 2.96 30.25
N ALA A 106 4.30 3.21 30.64
CA ALA A 106 4.72 4.51 31.15
C ALA A 106 4.94 5.55 30.04
N GLN A 107 5.19 5.12 28.80
CA GLN A 107 5.38 5.99 27.63
C GLN A 107 4.13 6.09 26.76
N VAL A 108 3.42 4.98 26.56
CA VAL A 108 2.19 4.94 25.77
C VAL A 108 1.13 4.10 26.49
N PRO A 109 -0.02 4.68 26.90
CA PRO A 109 -1.08 3.92 27.53
C PRO A 109 -1.78 3.04 26.50
N LEU A 110 -2.33 1.90 26.94
CA LEU A 110 -3.08 0.97 26.08
C LEU A 110 -4.23 1.67 25.34
N GLU A 111 -4.85 2.70 25.92
CA GLU A 111 -5.89 3.47 25.25
C GLU A 111 -5.38 4.13 23.96
N THR A 112 -4.15 4.67 23.96
CA THR A 112 -3.54 5.26 22.78
C THR A 112 -3.21 4.20 21.72
N VAL A 113 -2.74 3.03 22.14
CA VAL A 113 -2.51 1.88 21.24
C VAL A 113 -3.83 1.46 20.59
N LEU A 114 -4.92 1.34 21.36
CA LEU A 114 -6.23 0.98 20.86
C LEU A 114 -6.85 2.08 19.98
N ALA A 115 -6.68 3.35 20.32
CA ALA A 115 -7.07 4.47 19.46
C ALA A 115 -6.39 4.36 18.09
N LYS A 116 -5.10 4.06 18.05
CA LYS A 116 -4.38 3.83 16.79
C LYS A 116 -4.85 2.58 16.06
N PHE A 117 -5.14 1.50 16.76
CA PHE A 117 -5.78 0.32 16.16
C PHE A 117 -7.07 0.69 15.42
N TRP A 118 -7.98 1.41 16.09
CA TRP A 118 -9.27 1.84 15.53
C TRP A 118 -9.13 2.73 14.28
N GLU A 119 -8.17 3.66 14.30
CA GLU A 119 -7.92 4.60 13.18
C GLU A 119 -7.30 3.93 11.94
N ASN A 120 -6.54 2.85 12.13
CA ASN A 120 -5.63 2.32 11.11
C ASN A 120 -6.19 1.15 10.28
N HIS A 121 -7.42 0.73 10.50
CA HIS A 121 -8.12 -0.25 9.66
C HIS A 121 -9.63 0.06 9.63
N ASN A 122 -10.43 -0.67 8.85
CA ASN A 122 -11.88 -0.46 8.81
C ASN A 122 -12.60 -1.53 9.66
N PRO A 123 -12.93 -1.27 10.93
CA PRO A 123 -13.49 -2.27 11.83
C PRO A 123 -14.95 -2.67 11.51
N THR A 124 -15.56 -2.12 10.44
CA THR A 124 -16.95 -2.41 10.05
C THR A 124 -17.07 -3.39 8.88
N GLN A 125 -15.95 -3.90 8.35
CA GLN A 125 -15.92 -4.71 7.13
C GLN A 125 -16.15 -6.22 7.37
N GLY A 126 -16.25 -6.68 8.62
CA GLY A 126 -16.36 -8.12 8.92
C GLY A 126 -15.08 -8.88 8.61
N ASP A 127 -15.23 -10.02 7.93
CA ASP A 127 -14.15 -10.91 7.50
C ASP A 127 -13.44 -10.38 6.23
N ARG A 128 -13.05 -9.10 6.26
CA ARG A 128 -12.42 -8.40 5.14
C ARG A 128 -11.67 -7.16 5.62
N GLN A 129 -10.54 -6.84 4.98
CA GLN A 129 -9.90 -5.52 5.01
C GLN A 129 -9.42 -5.13 3.62
N GLY A 130 -10.01 -4.08 3.04
CA GLY A 130 -9.63 -3.64 1.69
C GLY A 130 -9.86 -4.72 0.63
N ASN A 131 -8.79 -5.21 0.00
CA ASN A 131 -8.84 -6.30 -0.98
C ASN A 131 -8.66 -7.69 -0.37
N ASP A 132 -8.27 -7.77 0.91
CA ASP A 132 -8.07 -9.03 1.62
C ASP A 132 -9.42 -9.51 2.16
N ILE A 133 -9.91 -10.63 1.62
CA ILE A 133 -11.22 -11.21 1.94
C ILE A 133 -11.02 -12.61 2.54
N GLY A 134 -11.62 -12.86 3.70
CA GLY A 134 -11.55 -14.12 4.41
C GLY A 134 -11.57 -13.92 5.92
N SER A 135 -12.02 -14.94 6.66
CA SER A 135 -12.10 -14.90 8.11
C SER A 135 -10.73 -14.71 8.76
N ASN A 136 -9.63 -15.05 8.08
CA ASN A 136 -8.27 -14.77 8.52
C ASN A 136 -7.90 -13.27 8.51
N TYR A 137 -8.67 -12.41 7.83
CA TYR A 137 -8.44 -10.96 7.78
C TYR A 137 -9.43 -10.15 8.64
N ARG A 138 -10.19 -10.83 9.50
CA ARG A 138 -11.16 -10.18 10.39
C ARG A 138 -10.47 -9.23 11.38
N SER A 139 -11.19 -8.17 11.75
CA SER A 139 -10.77 -7.30 12.83
C SER A 139 -10.91 -7.99 14.20
N ALA A 140 -9.87 -7.95 15.03
CA ALA A 140 -9.86 -8.62 16.32
C ALA A 140 -9.02 -7.88 17.38
N ILE A 141 -9.43 -8.00 18.64
CA ILE A 141 -8.62 -7.67 19.83
C ILE A 141 -8.61 -8.91 20.73
N TYR A 142 -7.42 -9.45 20.96
CA TYR A 142 -7.21 -10.56 21.89
C TYR A 142 -6.47 -10.09 23.14
N TYR A 143 -7.19 -10.06 24.27
CA TYR A 143 -6.71 -9.54 25.55
C TYR A 143 -6.17 -10.65 26.46
N HIS A 144 -5.25 -10.30 27.37
CA HIS A 144 -4.73 -11.25 28.39
C HIS A 144 -5.09 -10.87 29.83
N GLY A 145 -5.93 -9.85 30.04
CA GLY A 145 -6.46 -9.47 31.35
C GLY A 145 -7.76 -8.67 31.28
N GLU A 146 -8.52 -8.65 32.38
CA GLU A 146 -9.83 -7.96 32.44
C GLU A 146 -9.72 -6.45 32.22
N ALA A 147 -8.65 -5.79 32.69
CA ALA A 147 -8.45 -4.36 32.47
C ALA A 147 -8.32 -4.02 30.97
N GLN A 148 -7.65 -4.86 30.19
CA GLN A 148 -7.53 -4.68 28.74
C GLN A 148 -8.87 -4.89 28.03
N LYS A 149 -9.65 -5.89 28.48
CA LYS A 149 -10.99 -6.15 27.96
C LYS A 149 -11.94 -4.98 28.19
N GLU A 150 -11.99 -4.45 29.42
CA GLU A 150 -12.82 -3.29 29.75
C GLU A 150 -12.45 -2.08 28.88
N LEU A 151 -11.15 -1.83 28.71
CA LEU A 151 -10.66 -0.73 27.87
C LEU A 151 -10.95 -0.96 26.39
N ALA A 152 -10.81 -2.18 25.88
CA ALA A 152 -11.15 -2.53 24.50
C ALA A 152 -12.66 -2.30 24.22
N LEU A 153 -13.54 -2.71 25.13
CA LEU A 153 -14.97 -2.49 25.02
C LEU A 153 -15.33 -1.00 25.10
N SER A 154 -14.71 -0.26 26.02
CA SER A 154 -14.93 1.18 26.16
C SER A 154 -14.47 1.96 24.92
N THR A 155 -13.27 1.70 24.42
CA THR A 155 -12.74 2.35 23.22
C THR A 155 -13.53 1.96 21.96
N GLN A 156 -14.02 0.71 21.86
CA GLN A 156 -14.95 0.30 20.80
C GLN A 156 -16.23 1.14 20.82
N GLN A 157 -16.84 1.33 21.99
CA GLN A 157 -18.06 2.13 22.12
C GLN A 157 -17.83 3.59 21.72
N THR A 158 -16.72 4.17 22.16
CA THR A 158 -16.32 5.55 21.79
C THR A 158 -16.14 5.68 20.27
N TYR A 159 -15.41 4.75 19.66
CA TYR A 159 -15.15 4.81 18.23
C TYR A 159 -16.39 4.50 17.39
N GLN A 160 -17.27 3.60 17.85
CA GLN A 160 -18.55 3.33 17.18
C GLN A 160 -19.38 4.60 17.03
N GLN A 161 -19.41 5.49 18.03
CA GLN A 161 -20.13 6.76 17.92
C GLN A 161 -19.56 7.63 16.80
N ALA A 162 -18.23 7.76 16.74
CA ALA A 162 -17.54 8.51 15.69
C ALA A 162 -17.81 7.92 14.29
N LEU A 163 -17.77 6.59 14.17
CA LEU A 163 -18.09 5.88 12.93
C LEU A 163 -19.54 6.10 12.50
N SER A 164 -20.49 6.03 13.44
CA SER A 164 -21.90 6.29 13.15
C SER A 164 -22.14 7.74 12.70
N THR A 165 -21.44 8.73 13.26
CA THR A 165 -21.48 10.12 12.78
C THR A 165 -20.93 10.25 11.37
N ALA A 166 -19.92 9.45 11.01
CA ALA A 166 -19.33 9.39 9.69
C ALA A 166 -20.04 8.40 8.73
N GLU A 167 -21.27 7.97 9.07
CA GLU A 167 -22.12 7.09 8.26
C GLU A 167 -21.52 5.70 7.95
N TYR A 168 -20.59 5.23 8.79
CA TYR A 168 -20.09 3.86 8.75
C TYR A 168 -21.03 2.89 9.47
N GLY A 169 -20.92 1.61 9.09
CA GLY A 169 -21.68 0.52 9.72
C GLY A 169 -21.27 0.23 11.16
N ALA A 170 -21.90 -0.80 11.74
CA ALA A 170 -21.52 -1.30 13.06
C ALA A 170 -20.12 -1.94 13.02
N ILE A 171 -19.34 -1.72 14.08
CA ILE A 171 -18.07 -2.40 14.32
C ILE A 171 -18.33 -3.90 14.46
N THR A 172 -17.59 -4.69 13.70
CA THR A 172 -17.61 -6.15 13.73
C THR A 172 -16.39 -6.75 14.42
N THR A 173 -15.48 -5.90 14.94
CA THR A 173 -14.28 -6.32 15.67
C THR A 173 -14.65 -7.26 16.81
N GLU A 174 -14.07 -8.47 16.79
CA GLU A 174 -14.22 -9.38 17.91
C GLU A 174 -13.30 -8.97 19.07
N ILE A 175 -13.78 -9.12 20.30
CA ILE A 175 -13.00 -8.84 21.52
C ILE A 175 -13.09 -10.08 22.40
N LEU A 176 -12.02 -10.89 22.42
CA LEU A 176 -11.99 -12.20 23.07
C LEU A 176 -10.70 -12.39 23.88
N PRO A 177 -10.68 -13.29 24.87
CA PRO A 177 -9.42 -13.60 25.55
C PRO A 177 -8.46 -14.30 24.59
N LEU A 178 -7.17 -13.96 24.68
CA LEU A 178 -6.10 -14.62 23.94
C LEU A 178 -5.98 -16.07 24.43
N LYS A 179 -6.32 -17.04 23.57
CA LYS A 179 -6.23 -18.48 23.89
C LYS A 179 -4.91 -19.09 23.42
N ASN A 180 -4.48 -18.68 22.23
CA ASN A 180 -3.32 -19.18 21.53
C ASN A 180 -2.75 -18.07 20.65
N TYR A 181 -1.44 -18.10 20.47
CA TYR A 181 -0.73 -17.24 19.54
C TYR A 181 0.35 -18.10 18.89
N ILE A 182 0.45 -18.05 17.57
CA ILE A 182 1.43 -18.77 16.78
C ILE A 182 2.23 -17.71 16.03
N THR A 183 3.52 -17.58 16.33
CA THR A 183 4.41 -16.66 15.62
C THR A 183 4.44 -17.03 14.13
N ALA A 184 4.27 -16.04 13.25
CA ALA A 184 4.36 -16.25 11.81
C ALA A 184 5.82 -16.51 11.40
N GLU A 185 6.00 -17.10 10.23
CA GLU A 185 7.32 -17.42 9.69
C GLU A 185 8.20 -16.15 9.56
N GLU A 186 9.51 -16.31 9.69
CA GLU A 186 10.50 -15.20 9.66
C GLU A 186 10.40 -14.28 8.44
N TYR A 187 9.92 -14.79 7.30
CA TYR A 187 9.75 -13.98 6.10
C TYR A 187 8.54 -13.03 6.19
N HIS A 188 7.60 -13.27 7.12
CA HIS A 188 6.48 -12.39 7.40
C HIS A 188 6.81 -11.30 8.43
N GLN A 189 7.78 -11.55 9.31
CA GLN A 189 8.23 -10.57 10.31
C GLN A 189 8.91 -9.38 9.62
N ASP A 190 8.65 -8.17 10.08
CA ASP A 190 9.19 -6.93 9.52
C ASP A 190 9.06 -6.84 7.99
N TYR A 191 7.99 -7.42 7.43
CA TYR A 191 7.92 -7.66 5.99
C TYR A 191 8.06 -6.36 5.19
N LEU A 192 7.43 -5.27 5.64
CA LEU A 192 7.52 -3.97 4.98
C LEU A 192 8.81 -3.19 5.29
N GLN A 193 9.61 -3.62 6.28
CA GLN A 193 10.98 -3.12 6.43
C GLN A 193 11.91 -3.86 5.44
N LYS A 194 11.74 -5.18 5.32
CA LYS A 194 12.50 -6.05 4.39
C LYS A 194 12.12 -5.79 2.93
N ASN A 195 10.86 -5.48 2.69
CA ASN A 195 10.26 -5.23 1.38
C ASN A 195 9.51 -3.88 1.43
N PRO A 196 10.21 -2.73 1.34
CA PRO A 196 9.59 -1.41 1.42
C PRO A 196 8.46 -1.15 0.42
N ASN A 197 8.49 -1.87 -0.71
CA ASN A 197 7.48 -1.82 -1.78
C ASN A 197 6.44 -2.94 -1.67
N GLY A 198 6.43 -3.68 -0.56
CA GLY A 198 5.53 -4.79 -0.29
C GLY A 198 4.07 -4.34 -0.11
N TYR A 199 3.16 -5.30 -0.20
CA TYR A 199 1.72 -5.05 -0.09
C TYR A 199 1.32 -4.46 1.28
N CYS A 200 0.53 -3.38 1.26
CA CYS A 200 -0.09 -2.80 2.45
C CYS A 200 -1.53 -2.36 2.15
N GLY A 201 -2.50 -3.21 2.47
CA GLY A 201 -3.92 -3.00 2.16
C GLY A 201 -4.71 -2.18 3.20
N LEU A 202 -4.08 -1.72 4.27
CA LEU A 202 -4.78 -1.05 5.38
C LEU A 202 -5.13 0.39 5.00
N GLY A 203 -6.41 0.66 4.72
CA GLY A 203 -6.88 2.01 4.39
C GLY A 203 -7.30 2.84 5.60
N GLY A 204 -7.79 2.20 6.67
CA GLY A 204 -8.53 2.88 7.72
C GLY A 204 -9.91 3.38 7.25
N THR A 205 -10.64 4.06 8.13
CA THR A 205 -11.91 4.75 7.80
C THR A 205 -11.72 6.25 7.56
N GLY A 206 -10.54 6.79 7.92
CA GLY A 206 -10.29 8.23 7.99
C GLY A 206 -10.96 8.94 9.18
N VAL A 207 -11.76 8.23 9.97
CA VAL A 207 -12.39 8.74 11.20
C VAL A 207 -11.36 8.75 12.32
N LYS A 208 -11.22 9.87 13.03
CA LYS A 208 -10.31 9.98 14.16
C LYS A 208 -10.96 9.44 15.42
N TYR A 209 -10.15 8.84 16.29
CA TYR A 209 -10.61 8.42 17.61
C TYR A 209 -10.92 9.66 18.46
N PRO A 210 -12.13 9.81 19.00
CA PRO A 210 -12.47 10.93 19.87
C PRO A 210 -11.66 10.88 21.17
N VAL A 211 -10.78 11.86 21.38
CA VAL A 211 -10.05 12.00 22.64
C VAL A 211 -10.97 12.72 23.64
N PRO A 212 -11.16 12.20 24.87
CA PRO A 212 -11.94 12.90 25.88
C PRO A 212 -11.34 14.29 26.18
N SER A 213 -12.19 15.30 26.23
CA SER A 213 -11.85 16.68 26.59
C SER A 213 -11.32 16.75 28.03
N GLY A 214 -10.02 16.56 28.19
CA GLY A 214 -9.35 16.58 29.48
C GLY A 214 -7.84 16.39 29.45
N GLN A 215 -7.27 15.94 28.33
CA GLN A 215 -5.82 15.93 28.13
C GLN A 215 -5.49 16.73 26.88
N THR A 216 -5.08 17.98 27.10
CA THR A 216 -4.45 18.79 26.06
C THR A 216 -3.18 18.06 25.65
N ALA A 217 -3.22 17.34 24.52
CA ALA A 217 -2.01 16.97 23.82
C ALA A 217 -1.23 18.26 23.60
N THR A 218 -0.08 18.37 24.25
CA THR A 218 0.86 19.44 24.00
C THR A 218 1.25 19.28 22.54
N GLN A 219 0.62 20.09 21.69
CA GLN A 219 1.05 20.26 20.32
C GLN A 219 2.50 20.73 20.40
N THR A 220 3.43 19.81 20.20
CA THR A 220 4.76 20.15 19.75
C THR A 220 4.59 20.57 18.30
N ALA A 221 4.23 21.84 18.13
CA ALA A 221 4.43 22.55 16.88
C ALA A 221 5.94 22.50 16.59
N SER A 222 6.34 21.58 15.72
CA SER A 222 7.55 21.79 14.93
C SER A 222 7.16 22.79 13.86
N GLY A 223 7.75 23.99 13.93
CA GLY A 223 7.52 25.04 12.96
C GLY A 223 8.11 24.66 11.61
N SER A 224 7.27 24.67 10.58
CA SER A 224 7.65 25.01 9.21
C SER A 224 6.67 26.08 8.77
N GLU A 225 7.17 27.13 8.11
CA GLU A 225 6.36 28.24 7.60
C GLU A 225 5.21 27.69 6.75
N LEU A 226 3.98 28.09 7.06
CA LEU A 226 2.79 27.65 6.33
C LEU A 226 2.86 28.19 4.89
N THR A 227 3.30 27.37 3.93
CA THR A 227 3.17 27.69 2.50
C THR A 227 1.69 27.85 2.18
N GLU A 228 1.27 28.99 1.60
CA GLU A 228 -0.12 29.20 1.19
C GLU A 228 -0.59 28.15 0.16
N PRO A 229 -1.88 27.76 0.14
CA PRO A 229 -2.40 26.86 -0.87
C PRO A 229 -2.24 27.46 -2.28
N LEU A 230 -2.03 26.60 -3.28
CA LEU A 230 -2.06 27.03 -4.69
C LEU A 230 -3.36 27.77 -5.00
N ASN A 231 -3.32 28.77 -5.87
CA ASN A 231 -4.53 29.46 -6.30
C ASN A 231 -5.15 28.74 -7.51
N GLY A 232 -6.36 28.20 -7.35
CA GLY A 232 -7.03 27.45 -8.43
C GLY A 232 -7.31 28.26 -9.70
N LYS A 233 -7.25 29.59 -9.65
CA LYS A 233 -7.36 30.47 -10.82
C LYS A 233 -6.12 30.46 -11.71
N ASP A 234 -4.97 30.10 -11.15
CA ASP A 234 -3.68 30.07 -11.84
C ASP A 234 -3.38 28.67 -12.43
N LEU A 235 -4.28 27.71 -12.21
CA LEU A 235 -4.19 26.32 -12.66
C LEU A 235 -5.15 26.03 -13.82
N ASN A 236 -4.93 24.93 -14.54
CA ASN A 236 -5.82 24.52 -15.62
C ASN A 236 -7.13 23.95 -15.07
N PHE A 237 -8.20 24.74 -15.15
CA PHE A 237 -9.49 24.37 -14.57
C PHE A 237 -10.10 23.10 -15.18
N ALA A 238 -9.92 22.87 -16.49
CA ALA A 238 -10.52 21.72 -17.18
C ALA A 238 -9.87 20.41 -16.73
N GLN A 239 -8.53 20.39 -16.65
CA GLN A 239 -7.78 19.23 -16.18
C GLN A 239 -6.39 19.64 -15.67
N GLN A 240 -6.09 19.30 -14.41
CA GLN A 240 -4.82 19.63 -13.77
C GLN A 240 -4.39 18.48 -12.86
N LEU A 241 -3.11 18.15 -12.88
CA LEU A 241 -2.50 17.26 -11.91
C LEU A 241 -1.79 18.10 -10.85
N VAL A 242 -2.06 17.82 -9.57
CA VAL A 242 -1.41 18.47 -8.43
C VAL A 242 -0.75 17.40 -7.57
N ILE A 243 0.55 17.54 -7.31
CA ILE A 243 1.30 16.66 -6.42
C ILE A 243 1.41 17.34 -5.06
N PHE A 244 0.88 16.66 -4.06
CA PHE A 244 0.97 17.04 -2.67
C PHE A 244 2.15 16.30 -2.04
N GLU A 245 3.12 17.08 -1.61
CA GLU A 245 4.38 16.62 -1.05
C GLU A 245 4.47 16.97 0.45
N ALA A 246 5.52 16.47 1.10
CA ALA A 246 5.87 16.84 2.46
C ALA A 246 7.37 17.12 2.56
N GLU A 247 7.75 17.90 3.57
CA GLU A 247 9.16 18.04 3.94
C GLU A 247 9.79 16.66 4.19
N HIS A 248 11.05 16.51 3.75
CA HIS A 248 11.84 15.29 3.92
C HIS A 248 11.20 14.00 3.34
N CYS A 249 10.36 14.13 2.32
CA CYS A 249 9.76 13.00 1.59
C CYS A 249 10.71 12.42 0.53
N GLU A 250 11.36 11.28 0.81
CA GLU A 250 12.26 10.61 -0.14
C GLU A 250 11.53 10.10 -1.39
N TYR A 251 10.28 9.66 -1.25
CA TYR A 251 9.46 9.25 -2.40
C TYR A 251 9.02 10.42 -3.28
N CYS A 252 8.93 11.63 -2.74
CA CYS A 252 8.66 12.83 -3.51
C CYS A 252 9.86 13.16 -4.41
N LYS A 253 11.09 13.08 -3.85
CA LYS A 253 12.33 13.19 -4.63
C LYS A 253 12.44 12.09 -5.70
N LEU A 254 12.05 10.86 -5.36
CA LEU A 254 12.06 9.76 -6.30
C LEU A 254 11.07 9.99 -7.45
N PHE A 255 9.84 10.42 -7.13
CA PHE A 255 8.83 10.76 -8.14
C PHE A 255 9.29 11.91 -9.04
N ASP A 256 9.90 12.94 -8.46
CA ASP A 256 10.47 14.05 -9.22
C ASP A 256 11.52 13.55 -10.22
N LYS A 257 12.49 12.77 -9.73
CA LYS A 257 13.56 12.21 -10.57
C LYS A 257 13.02 11.28 -11.66
N GLU A 258 12.09 10.39 -11.34
CA GLU A 258 11.67 9.30 -12.22
C GLU A 258 10.53 9.65 -13.17
N VAL A 259 9.71 10.65 -12.80
CA VAL A 259 8.47 10.99 -13.51
C VAL A 259 8.45 12.47 -13.91
N LEU A 260 8.60 13.40 -12.96
CA LEU A 260 8.44 14.83 -13.25
C LEU A 260 9.57 15.40 -14.11
N SER A 261 10.81 14.98 -13.88
CA SER A 261 11.99 15.46 -14.61
C SER A 261 11.92 15.17 -16.12
N GLN A 262 11.10 14.20 -16.52
CA GLN A 262 10.88 13.79 -17.91
C GLN A 262 9.45 14.05 -18.38
N TRP A 263 8.67 14.85 -17.64
CA TRP A 263 7.26 15.06 -17.92
C TRP A 263 7.02 15.77 -19.25
N GLN A 264 6.42 15.05 -20.19
CA GLN A 264 6.02 15.59 -21.50
C GLN A 264 4.51 15.43 -21.74
N ALA A 265 3.77 14.90 -20.74
CA ALA A 265 2.36 14.64 -20.88
C ALA A 265 1.59 15.95 -21.05
N ALA A 266 0.53 15.91 -21.86
CA ALA A 266 -0.30 17.09 -22.11
C ALA A 266 -1.05 17.59 -20.87
N VAL A 267 -1.13 16.77 -19.81
CA VAL A 267 -1.74 17.17 -18.54
C VAL A 267 -0.77 18.08 -17.79
N PRO A 268 -1.17 19.33 -17.47
CA PRO A 268 -0.33 20.23 -16.72
C PRO A 268 -0.16 19.76 -15.28
N VAL A 269 0.99 20.10 -14.71
CA VAL A 269 1.41 19.64 -13.38
C VAL A 269 1.75 20.84 -12.49
N ALA A 270 1.36 20.76 -11.22
CA ALA A 270 1.79 21.67 -10.16
C ALA A 270 2.16 20.86 -8.92
N THR A 271 3.13 21.33 -8.14
CA THR A 271 3.54 20.73 -6.86
C THR A 271 3.20 21.67 -5.71
N THR A 272 2.91 21.12 -4.54
CA THR A 272 2.64 21.90 -3.32
C THR A 272 3.02 21.10 -2.08
N MET A 273 3.55 21.78 -1.07
CA MET A 273 3.75 21.24 0.28
C MET A 273 2.52 21.51 1.19
N ASN A 274 1.59 22.37 0.76
CA ASN A 274 0.34 22.59 1.46
C ASN A 274 -0.64 21.45 1.17
N THR A 275 -1.18 20.84 2.21
CA THR A 275 -2.13 19.71 2.14
C THR A 275 -3.56 20.10 1.78
N ASN A 276 -3.89 21.39 1.76
CA ASN A 276 -5.18 21.90 1.33
C ASN A 276 -5.26 21.93 -0.21
N PRO A 277 -6.44 21.67 -0.81
CA PRO A 277 -6.61 21.83 -2.25
C PRO A 277 -6.31 23.26 -2.69
N PRO A 278 -6.04 23.47 -4.00
CA PRO A 278 -5.99 24.81 -4.55
C PRO A 278 -7.23 25.63 -4.18
N THR A 279 -7.05 26.92 -3.93
CA THR A 279 -8.14 27.83 -3.51
C THR A 279 -9.29 27.79 -4.52
N GLY A 280 -10.49 27.53 -4.03
CA GLY A 280 -11.71 27.38 -4.84
C GLY A 280 -11.92 25.99 -5.45
N TRP A 281 -11.03 25.03 -5.18
CA TRP A 281 -11.14 23.64 -5.60
C TRP A 281 -11.43 22.73 -4.40
N SER A 282 -11.88 21.50 -4.65
CA SER A 282 -12.26 20.56 -3.59
C SER A 282 -11.63 19.19 -3.77
N LEU A 283 -11.07 18.64 -2.68
CA LEU A 283 -10.76 17.23 -2.56
C LEU A 283 -12.02 16.43 -2.21
N GLU A 284 -12.13 15.21 -2.71
CA GLU A 284 -13.18 14.27 -2.31
C GLU A 284 -12.90 13.72 -0.90
N LYS A 285 -11.61 13.51 -0.58
CA LYS A 285 -11.15 12.97 0.71
C LYS A 285 -9.91 13.72 1.21
N PRO A 286 -9.65 13.79 2.52
CA PRO A 286 -8.39 14.31 3.04
C PRO A 286 -7.18 13.54 2.47
N LEU A 287 -6.02 14.21 2.42
CA LEU A 287 -4.76 13.57 2.07
C LEU A 287 -4.16 12.92 3.32
N PHE A 288 -3.57 11.73 3.17
CA PHE A 288 -3.06 10.95 4.31
C PHE A 288 -1.70 10.29 4.05
N ALA A 289 -1.11 10.46 2.87
CA ALA A 289 0.24 10.01 2.54
C ALA A 289 0.90 10.98 1.54
N THR A 290 2.22 10.88 1.38
CA THR A 290 2.99 11.65 0.40
C THR A 290 3.98 10.77 -0.37
N PRO A 291 4.28 11.09 -1.64
CA PRO A 291 3.54 12.04 -2.47
C PRO A 291 2.13 11.51 -2.76
N THR A 292 1.14 12.40 -2.75
CA THR A 292 -0.19 12.12 -3.30
C THR A 292 -0.40 12.94 -4.56
N ILE A 293 -0.63 12.26 -5.66
CA ILE A 293 -0.89 12.86 -6.96
C ILE A 293 -2.40 12.89 -7.15
N VAL A 294 -2.98 14.07 -7.32
CA VAL A 294 -4.42 14.25 -7.51
C VAL A 294 -4.68 14.82 -8.89
N LEU A 295 -5.55 14.14 -9.64
CA LEU A 295 -6.10 14.65 -10.89
C LEU A 295 -7.38 15.42 -10.58
N PHE A 296 -7.37 16.71 -10.87
CA PHE A 296 -8.54 17.58 -10.79
C PHE A 296 -9.18 17.75 -12.17
N ARG A 297 -10.51 17.76 -12.20
CA ARG A 297 -11.32 18.13 -13.37
C ARG A 297 -12.39 19.12 -12.92
N ASN A 298 -12.47 20.27 -13.59
CA ASN A 298 -13.39 21.35 -13.26
C ASN A 298 -13.30 21.77 -11.78
N GLY A 299 -12.06 21.85 -11.26
CA GLY A 299 -11.78 22.21 -9.88
C GLY A 299 -12.20 21.19 -8.82
N LYS A 300 -12.61 19.98 -9.22
CA LYS A 300 -12.94 18.88 -8.30
C LYS A 300 -11.98 17.73 -8.50
N GLU A 301 -11.61 17.07 -7.41
CA GLU A 301 -10.89 15.81 -7.49
C GLU A 301 -11.69 14.80 -8.33
N ALA A 302 -11.02 14.21 -9.31
CA ALA A 302 -11.57 13.17 -10.17
C ALA A 302 -10.91 11.81 -9.90
N ALA A 303 -9.62 11.81 -9.55
CA ALA A 303 -8.88 10.62 -9.18
C ALA A 303 -7.65 10.99 -8.36
N ARG A 304 -7.14 10.04 -7.58
CA ARG A 304 -5.85 10.17 -6.90
C ARG A 304 -4.99 8.93 -7.04
N TYR A 305 -3.69 9.14 -6.96
CA TYR A 305 -2.66 8.11 -6.80
C TYR A 305 -1.86 8.46 -5.54
N THR A 306 -1.86 7.55 -4.56
CA THR A 306 -1.35 7.83 -3.21
C THR A 306 -0.15 6.94 -2.93
N GLY A 307 0.96 7.54 -2.50
CA GLY A 307 2.15 6.80 -2.05
C GLY A 307 2.93 6.19 -3.21
N TYR A 308 3.51 7.04 -4.07
CA TYR A 308 4.45 6.57 -5.07
C TYR A 308 5.63 5.86 -4.44
N ASN A 309 5.96 4.67 -4.95
CA ASN A 309 6.97 3.77 -4.36
C ASN A 309 8.12 3.43 -5.33
N GLY A 310 8.25 4.16 -6.45
CA GLY A 310 9.22 3.86 -7.51
C GLY A 310 8.67 2.98 -8.64
N GLU A 311 7.46 2.43 -8.52
CA GLU A 311 6.83 1.65 -9.59
C GLU A 311 6.24 2.55 -10.68
N LYS A 312 7.11 3.07 -11.57
CA LYS A 312 6.71 3.93 -12.71
C LYS A 312 5.56 3.35 -13.53
N THR A 313 5.60 2.04 -13.81
CA THR A 313 4.57 1.36 -14.61
C THR A 313 3.18 1.49 -13.98
N ASN A 314 3.09 1.38 -12.65
CA ASN A 314 1.81 1.49 -11.95
C ASN A 314 1.26 2.92 -11.99
N PHE A 315 2.14 3.92 -11.84
CA PHE A 315 1.75 5.32 -11.98
C PHE A 315 1.25 5.63 -13.39
N TRP A 316 2.00 5.25 -14.43
CA TRP A 316 1.60 5.51 -15.82
C TRP A 316 0.36 4.72 -16.23
N LYS A 317 0.19 3.50 -15.71
CA LYS A 317 -1.05 2.74 -15.85
C LYS A 317 -2.22 3.50 -15.23
N TRP A 318 -2.12 3.90 -13.96
CA TRP A 318 -3.17 4.67 -13.29
C TRP A 318 -3.55 5.92 -14.09
N LEU A 319 -2.55 6.71 -14.50
CA LEU A 319 -2.81 7.93 -15.25
C LEU A 319 -3.42 7.63 -16.61
N GLY A 320 -2.96 6.59 -17.31
CA GLY A 320 -3.54 6.14 -18.57
C GLY A 320 -5.00 5.73 -18.45
N PHE A 321 -5.40 5.05 -17.38
CA PHE A 321 -6.82 4.75 -17.10
C PHE A 321 -7.67 6.00 -16.89
N GLN A 322 -7.06 7.13 -16.48
CA GLN A 322 -7.78 8.39 -16.37
C GLN A 322 -7.84 9.15 -17.71
N LEU A 323 -6.86 8.98 -18.59
CA LEU A 323 -6.71 9.78 -19.82
C LEU A 323 -7.26 9.11 -21.08
N LEU A 324 -7.20 7.78 -21.15
CA LEU A 324 -7.56 7.01 -22.33
C LEU A 324 -9.04 6.58 -22.31
N THR A 325 -9.66 6.47 -23.48
CA THR A 325 -11.01 5.87 -23.61
C THR A 325 -10.96 4.36 -23.34
N PRO A 326 -12.09 3.71 -23.02
CA PRO A 326 -12.13 2.25 -22.81
C PRO A 326 -11.53 1.43 -23.95
N GLU A 327 -11.75 1.85 -25.21
CA GLU A 327 -11.20 1.19 -26.38
C GLU A 327 -9.67 1.33 -26.45
N GLN A 328 -9.15 2.52 -26.13
CA GLN A 328 -7.71 2.76 -26.05
C GLN A 328 -7.09 1.98 -24.89
N GLN A 329 -7.76 1.88 -23.74
CA GLN A 329 -7.30 1.11 -22.58
C GLN A 329 -7.16 -0.38 -22.91
N LYS A 330 -8.14 -0.94 -23.63
CA LYS A 330 -8.08 -2.34 -24.10
C LYS A 330 -6.86 -2.59 -24.97
N ILE A 331 -6.53 -1.67 -25.87
CA ILE A 331 -5.32 -1.77 -26.69
C ILE A 331 -4.08 -1.64 -25.79
N ALA A 332 -3.98 -0.55 -25.04
CA ALA A 332 -2.79 -0.14 -24.28
C ALA A 332 -2.41 -1.10 -23.14
N PHE A 333 -3.40 -1.64 -22.42
CA PHE A 333 -3.17 -2.40 -21.17
C PHE A 333 -3.60 -3.87 -21.24
N GLU A 334 -4.39 -4.26 -22.23
CA GLU A 334 -4.88 -5.64 -22.41
C GLU A 334 -4.35 -6.28 -23.71
N GLN A 335 -3.34 -5.67 -24.35
CA GLN A 335 -2.74 -6.12 -25.61
C GLN A 335 -3.79 -6.29 -26.73
N GLY A 336 -4.84 -5.47 -26.69
CA GLY A 336 -5.87 -5.45 -27.71
C GLY A 336 -5.34 -4.94 -29.05
N THR A 337 -6.09 -5.20 -30.12
CA THR A 337 -5.81 -4.66 -31.45
C THR A 337 -7.06 -4.02 -32.00
N GLU A 338 -6.95 -2.78 -32.50
CA GLU A 338 -8.06 -2.09 -33.16
C GLU A 338 -8.40 -2.76 -34.50
N PRO A 339 -9.65 -2.67 -34.98
CA PRO A 339 -9.98 -3.17 -36.31
C PRO A 339 -9.16 -2.47 -37.40
N PRO A 340 -8.74 -3.19 -38.45
CA PRO A 340 -8.00 -2.59 -39.55
C PRO A 340 -8.82 -1.48 -40.20
N PHE A 341 -8.15 -0.44 -40.68
CA PHE A 341 -8.72 0.72 -41.38
C PHE A 341 -9.57 1.67 -40.54
N THR A 342 -9.55 1.56 -39.20
CA THR A 342 -10.39 2.39 -38.32
C THR A 342 -9.65 3.49 -37.55
N ALA A 343 -8.32 3.45 -37.50
CA ALA A 343 -7.54 4.37 -36.70
C ALA A 343 -7.62 5.81 -37.24
N SER A 344 -7.83 6.77 -36.35
CA SER A 344 -7.95 8.20 -36.70
C SER A 344 -6.70 8.79 -37.36
N ASN A 345 -5.53 8.20 -37.12
CA ASN A 345 -4.24 8.66 -37.65
C ASN A 345 -3.66 7.72 -38.73
N LEU A 346 -4.45 6.76 -39.21
CA LEU A 346 -4.06 5.86 -40.30
C LEU A 346 -3.64 6.66 -41.54
N ASP A 347 -4.43 7.67 -41.90
CA ASP A 347 -4.20 8.52 -43.07
C ASP A 347 -3.40 9.79 -42.77
N GLU A 348 -2.90 9.95 -41.54
CA GLU A 348 -2.09 11.11 -41.16
C GLU A 348 -0.74 11.09 -41.90
N LYS A 349 -0.43 12.19 -42.59
CA LYS A 349 0.72 12.36 -43.50
C LYS A 349 1.44 13.71 -43.30
N ARG A 350 0.94 14.57 -42.42
CA ARG A 350 1.58 15.86 -42.16
C ARG A 350 2.97 15.66 -41.53
N PRO A 351 3.92 16.59 -41.76
CA PRO A 351 5.14 16.68 -40.97
C PRO A 351 4.81 16.79 -39.47
N GLY A 352 5.48 16.00 -38.64
CA GLY A 352 5.15 15.88 -37.23
C GLY A 352 5.67 14.60 -36.57
N THR A 353 5.31 14.44 -35.31
CA THR A 353 5.72 13.34 -34.45
C THR A 353 4.52 12.61 -33.87
N PHE A 354 4.57 11.28 -33.88
CA PHE A 354 3.65 10.42 -33.16
C PHE A 354 4.21 10.17 -31.76
N ILE A 355 3.46 10.60 -30.75
CA ILE A 355 3.83 10.52 -29.33
C ILE A 355 2.97 9.50 -28.60
N ASP A 356 3.51 9.02 -27.48
CA ASP A 356 2.76 8.27 -26.48
C ASP A 356 1.66 9.16 -25.89
N PRO A 357 0.38 8.74 -25.92
CA PRO A 357 -0.75 9.57 -25.52
C PRO A 357 -0.82 9.85 -24.01
N ILE A 358 -0.13 9.06 -23.18
CA ILE A 358 -0.12 9.21 -21.72
C ILE A 358 1.07 10.09 -21.30
N THR A 359 2.28 9.74 -21.74
CA THR A 359 3.53 10.37 -21.29
C THR A 359 3.95 11.56 -22.13
N GLY A 360 3.42 11.68 -23.36
CA GLY A 360 3.86 12.65 -24.36
C GLY A 360 5.21 12.34 -25.00
N ALA A 361 5.86 11.23 -24.63
CA ALA A 361 7.17 10.88 -25.15
C ALA A 361 7.11 10.57 -26.67
N PRO A 362 8.10 11.01 -27.46
CA PRO A 362 8.09 10.82 -28.90
C PRO A 362 8.41 9.35 -29.26
N LEU A 363 7.56 8.75 -30.09
CA LEU A 363 7.67 7.33 -30.49
C LEU A 363 8.16 7.18 -31.93
N PHE A 364 7.51 7.85 -32.88
CA PHE A 364 7.80 7.74 -34.32
C PHE A 364 7.73 9.12 -35.00
N LEU A 365 8.60 9.35 -35.98
CA LEU A 365 8.52 10.53 -36.85
C LEU A 365 7.62 10.24 -38.06
N SER A 366 6.90 11.24 -38.56
CA SER A 366 6.04 11.04 -39.74
C SER A 366 6.83 10.66 -41.00
N GLN A 367 8.09 11.08 -41.12
CA GLN A 367 9.00 10.64 -42.19
C GLN A 367 9.28 9.12 -42.18
N ALA A 368 9.13 8.46 -41.02
CA ALA A 368 9.29 7.03 -40.88
C ALA A 368 8.01 6.25 -41.25
N LYS A 369 6.88 6.95 -41.42
CA LYS A 369 5.58 6.34 -41.72
C LYS A 369 5.48 6.02 -43.22
N PHE A 370 4.94 4.84 -43.54
CA PHE A 370 4.67 4.43 -44.92
C PHE A 370 3.33 3.69 -45.03
N ASN A 371 2.81 3.58 -46.26
CA ASN A 371 1.59 2.81 -46.51
C ASN A 371 1.94 1.34 -46.76
N SER A 372 1.58 0.48 -45.81
CA SER A 372 1.77 -0.97 -45.91
C SER A 372 0.58 -1.72 -46.51
N GLY A 373 -0.60 -1.08 -46.56
CA GLY A 373 -1.86 -1.73 -46.94
C GLY A 373 -2.47 -2.66 -45.89
N THR A 374 -1.87 -2.80 -44.70
CA THR A 374 -2.36 -3.75 -43.68
C THR A 374 -3.56 -3.25 -42.89
N GLY A 375 -3.85 -1.95 -42.95
CA GLY A 375 -4.95 -1.33 -42.20
C GLY A 375 -4.55 -0.69 -40.87
N TRP A 376 -3.27 -0.72 -40.50
CA TRP A 376 -2.74 -0.02 -39.33
C TRP A 376 -1.57 0.91 -39.72
N PRO A 377 -1.37 2.03 -39.00
CA PRO A 377 -0.17 2.84 -39.12
C PRO A 377 1.09 1.98 -39.12
N SER A 378 1.93 2.17 -40.14
CA SER A 378 3.14 1.38 -40.33
C SER A 378 4.34 2.30 -40.44
N PHE A 379 5.38 1.99 -39.66
CA PHE A 379 6.64 2.74 -39.64
C PHE A 379 7.80 1.82 -39.93
N PHE A 380 8.87 2.33 -40.55
CA PHE A 380 10.08 1.53 -40.79
C PHE A 380 11.14 1.70 -39.70
N ASP A 381 11.04 2.74 -38.85
CA ASP A 381 11.99 3.00 -37.77
C ASP A 381 11.33 3.79 -36.63
N PRO A 382 11.48 3.38 -35.35
CA PRO A 382 11.11 4.18 -34.19
C PRO A 382 12.20 5.20 -33.88
N ILE A 383 11.85 6.19 -33.06
CA ILE A 383 12.85 7.04 -32.41
C ILE A 383 13.72 6.17 -31.50
N LYS A 384 15.04 6.36 -31.55
CA LYS A 384 15.98 5.51 -30.82
C LYS A 384 15.67 5.51 -29.32
N GLY A 385 15.43 4.31 -28.77
CA GLY A 385 15.13 4.11 -27.35
C GLY A 385 13.68 4.41 -26.94
N SER A 386 12.79 4.74 -27.89
CA SER A 386 11.38 5.05 -27.59
C SER A 386 10.49 3.81 -27.41
N VAL A 387 10.96 2.63 -27.84
CA VAL A 387 10.21 1.37 -27.75
C VAL A 387 11.02 0.24 -27.12
N THR A 388 10.31 -0.75 -26.59
CA THR A 388 10.86 -2.03 -26.10
C THR A 388 10.22 -3.20 -26.84
N TYR A 389 10.93 -4.33 -26.89
CA TYR A 389 10.56 -5.52 -27.66
C TYR A 389 10.32 -6.70 -26.71
N HIS A 390 9.24 -7.45 -26.93
CA HIS A 390 8.84 -8.58 -26.08
C HIS A 390 8.37 -9.73 -26.96
N ASP A 391 8.69 -10.97 -26.59
CA ASP A 391 8.20 -12.14 -27.31
C ASP A 391 6.68 -12.32 -27.11
N ASP A 392 5.97 -12.61 -28.19
CA ASP A 392 4.52 -12.84 -28.19
C ASP A 392 4.17 -14.12 -28.96
N ASP A 393 3.86 -15.18 -28.21
CA ASP A 393 3.41 -16.49 -28.71
C ASP A 393 1.87 -16.62 -28.78
N SER A 394 1.13 -15.51 -28.63
CA SER A 394 -0.33 -15.53 -28.68
C SER A 394 -0.88 -15.91 -30.06
N HIS A 395 -2.12 -16.39 -30.09
CA HIS A 395 -2.82 -16.79 -31.32
C HIS A 395 -2.10 -17.88 -32.15
N GLY A 396 -1.18 -18.64 -31.53
CA GLY A 396 -0.43 -19.70 -32.20
C GLY A 396 0.61 -19.20 -33.20
N MET A 397 1.03 -17.93 -33.08
CA MET A 397 2.04 -17.30 -33.92
C MET A 397 3.22 -16.86 -33.06
N GLN A 398 4.44 -16.82 -33.61
CA GLN A 398 5.58 -16.19 -32.96
C GLN A 398 5.75 -14.78 -33.54
N ARG A 399 5.58 -13.77 -32.69
CA ARG A 399 5.69 -12.35 -33.06
C ARG A 399 6.53 -11.61 -32.03
N ILE A 400 6.93 -10.39 -32.38
CA ILE A 400 7.61 -9.48 -31.46
C ILE A 400 6.66 -8.32 -31.18
N GLU A 401 6.18 -8.25 -29.94
CA GLU A 401 5.39 -7.14 -29.42
C GLU A 401 6.28 -5.90 -29.27
N VAL A 402 5.72 -4.75 -29.64
CA VAL A 402 6.33 -3.43 -29.46
C VAL A 402 5.56 -2.68 -28.38
N ARG A 403 6.25 -2.22 -27.34
CA ARG A 403 5.69 -1.39 -26.26
C ARG A 403 6.40 -0.05 -26.17
N SER A 404 5.69 0.97 -25.69
CA SER A 404 6.30 2.27 -25.37
C SER A 404 7.33 2.11 -24.24
N ALA A 405 8.53 2.65 -24.41
CA ALA A 405 9.56 2.61 -23.37
C ALA A 405 9.26 3.54 -22.19
N SER A 406 8.45 4.58 -22.38
CA SER A 406 8.13 5.56 -21.35
C SER A 406 6.99 5.10 -20.43
N SER A 407 5.87 4.65 -21.01
CA SER A 407 4.67 4.24 -20.26
C SER A 407 4.51 2.73 -20.08
N GLY A 408 5.16 1.94 -20.93
CA GLY A 408 4.99 0.49 -20.98
C GLY A 408 3.73 0.01 -21.72
N ILE A 409 2.94 0.90 -22.33
CA ILE A 409 1.73 0.47 -23.05
C ILE A 409 2.04 -0.35 -24.29
N HIS A 410 1.15 -1.29 -24.60
CA HIS A 410 1.13 -2.00 -25.87
C HIS A 410 0.90 -1.03 -27.03
N LEU A 411 1.76 -1.11 -28.04
CA LEU A 411 1.64 -0.33 -29.28
C LEU A 411 1.21 -1.24 -30.44
N GLY A 412 1.83 -2.41 -30.59
CA GLY A 412 1.55 -3.34 -31.69
C GLY A 412 2.68 -4.34 -31.84
N HIS A 413 3.08 -4.61 -33.08
CA HIS A 413 4.09 -5.63 -33.41
C HIS A 413 5.07 -5.15 -34.47
N VAL A 414 6.25 -5.75 -34.50
CA VAL A 414 7.26 -5.52 -35.55
C VAL A 414 7.46 -6.78 -36.39
N PHE A 415 7.56 -6.58 -37.71
CA PHE A 415 7.74 -7.63 -38.71
C PHE A 415 8.95 -7.34 -39.61
N ASP A 416 9.48 -8.36 -40.28
CA ASP A 416 10.65 -8.29 -41.20
C ASP A 416 10.27 -8.11 -42.69
N ASP A 417 9.06 -7.61 -42.94
CA ASP A 417 8.48 -7.40 -44.28
C ASP A 417 8.43 -5.90 -44.66
N GLY A 418 9.22 -5.07 -44.00
CA GLY A 418 9.26 -3.62 -44.22
C GLY A 418 10.14 -3.18 -45.40
N PRO A 419 10.05 -1.89 -45.79
CA PRO A 419 10.90 -1.33 -46.83
C PRO A 419 12.36 -1.20 -46.38
N PRO A 420 13.33 -1.11 -47.31
CA PRO A 420 14.69 -0.70 -46.99
C PRO A 420 14.71 0.69 -46.32
N PRO A 421 15.70 1.00 -45.46
CA PRO A 421 16.89 0.21 -45.18
C PRO A 421 16.77 -0.74 -43.98
N SER A 422 15.80 -0.54 -43.08
CA SER A 422 15.67 -1.36 -41.87
C SER A 422 15.09 -2.74 -42.16
N HIS A 423 14.30 -2.87 -43.24
CA HIS A 423 13.45 -4.02 -43.53
C HIS A 423 12.44 -4.34 -42.42
N LYS A 424 12.25 -3.43 -41.47
CA LYS A 424 11.30 -3.57 -40.37
C LYS A 424 9.99 -2.87 -40.71
N ARG A 425 8.88 -3.49 -40.33
CA ARG A 425 7.55 -2.87 -40.33
C ARG A 425 7.00 -2.89 -38.92
N TYR A 426 7.00 -1.73 -38.29
CA TYR A 426 6.34 -1.48 -37.01
C TYR A 426 4.85 -1.23 -37.30
N CYS A 427 4.04 -2.26 -37.11
CA CYS A 427 2.60 -2.24 -37.31
C CYS A 427 1.95 -1.84 -35.98
N ILE A 428 1.58 -0.56 -35.85
CA ILE A 428 1.19 0.04 -34.57
C ILE A 428 -0.29 0.40 -34.60
N ASN A 429 -0.99 0.11 -33.52
CA ASN A 429 -2.36 0.58 -33.30
C ASN A 429 -2.39 2.10 -33.28
N GLY A 430 -3.17 2.70 -34.16
CA GLY A 430 -3.26 4.13 -34.29
C GLY A 430 -3.97 4.82 -33.13
N ASN A 431 -4.97 4.17 -32.52
CA ASN A 431 -5.72 4.73 -31.40
C ASN A 431 -4.88 4.88 -30.11
N VAL A 432 -3.70 4.28 -30.03
CA VAL A 432 -2.73 4.48 -28.91
C VAL A 432 -1.52 5.31 -29.32
N LEU A 433 -1.66 6.11 -30.38
CA LEU A 433 -0.72 7.15 -30.77
C LEU A 433 -1.44 8.49 -30.84
N LYS A 434 -0.78 9.56 -30.40
CA LYS A 434 -1.23 10.94 -30.63
C LYS A 434 -0.29 11.61 -31.60
N PHE A 435 -0.82 12.29 -32.62
CA PHE A 435 -0.02 13.03 -33.59
C PHE A 435 0.13 14.50 -33.16
N VAL A 436 1.36 15.02 -33.24
CA VAL A 436 1.71 16.42 -33.00
C VAL A 436 2.36 16.96 -34.28
N PRO A 437 1.75 17.94 -34.97
CA PRO A 437 2.37 18.56 -36.14
C PRO A 437 3.59 19.40 -35.73
N ASP A 438 4.58 19.50 -36.63
CA ASP A 438 5.80 20.31 -36.45
C ASP A 438 5.53 21.82 -36.33
#